data_AF-A0A836SJT8-F1
#
_entry.id   AF-A0A836SJT8-F1
#
_cell.length_a   1.000
_cell.length_b   1.000
_cell.length_c   1.000
_cell.angle_alpha   90.00
_cell.angle_beta   90.00
_cell.angle_gamma   90.00
#
_symmetry.space_group_name_H-M   'P 1'
#
loop_
_entity.id
_entity.type
_entity.pdbx_description
1 polymer ?
#
loop_
_entity_poly.entity_id
_entity_poly.type
_entity_poly.pdbx_seq_one_letter_code
_entity_poly.pdbx_strand_id
1 'polypeptide(L)'
;MQKKYYRNVWALGPSNTGYPGAFPGGLIPMIKKKWWGQKRLWLFSGKFKDSSGITVDIKKELKPLVIANCENLPFKSNSLDFVMADPPYSKEESMKLYDLPYVNVIKTINEMIRVCKPGGYILFLHRLVPQVFPGLRLSKDTNCMAVIGIFTISGMSNIRALSVYRKKNTLEEFI
;
A
#
# COMPACT_ATOMS: atom_id res chain seq x y z
N MET A 1 15.27 18.56 16.41
CA MET A 1 14.16 17.72 16.93
C MET A 1 14.10 16.43 16.12
N GLN A 2 14.37 15.26 16.71
CA GLN A 2 14.30 13.98 15.99
C GLN A 2 12.82 13.69 15.65
N LYS A 3 12.48 13.50 14.36
CA LYS A 3 11.12 13.11 13.97
C LYS A 3 10.75 11.81 14.69
N LYS A 4 9.77 11.86 15.59
CA LYS A 4 9.20 10.64 16.20
C LYS A 4 8.33 9.95 15.16
N TYR A 5 8.77 8.81 14.64
CA TYR A 5 7.94 7.90 13.84
C TYR A 5 7.61 6.66 14.67
N TYR A 6 6.37 6.20 14.60
CA TYR A 6 5.91 5.01 15.31
C TYR A 6 6.59 3.77 14.75
N ARG A 7 7.16 2.94 15.62
CA ARG A 7 7.83 1.69 15.26
C ARG A 7 7.25 0.58 16.11
N ASN A 8 6.91 -0.53 15.47
CA ASN A 8 6.42 -1.71 16.18
C ASN A 8 6.63 -2.97 15.34
N VAL A 9 6.34 -4.12 15.91
CA VAL A 9 6.21 -5.39 15.20
C VAL A 9 4.84 -5.97 15.51
N TRP A 10 4.11 -6.38 14.48
CA TRP A 10 2.82 -7.04 14.60
C TRP A 10 2.96 -8.51 14.23
N ALA A 11 2.78 -9.37 15.23
CA ALA A 11 2.57 -10.80 15.06
C ALA A 11 1.11 -11.02 14.65
N LEU A 12 0.87 -11.26 13.37
CA LEU A 12 -0.46 -11.43 12.80
C LEU A 12 -0.72 -12.89 12.45
N GLY A 13 -1.96 -13.23 12.07
CA GLY A 13 -2.29 -14.56 11.57
C GLY A 13 -2.02 -14.72 10.07
N PRO A 14 -1.94 -15.96 9.55
CA PRO A 14 -1.99 -16.20 8.11
C PRO A 14 -3.32 -15.70 7.51
N SER A 15 -3.37 -15.54 6.18
CA SER A 15 -4.62 -15.22 5.50
C SER A 15 -5.50 -16.47 5.38
N ASN A 16 -6.79 -16.33 5.67
CA ASN A 16 -7.77 -17.43 5.57
C ASN A 16 -8.52 -17.44 4.23
N THR A 17 -8.10 -16.64 3.25
CA THR A 17 -8.83 -16.47 1.97
C THR A 17 -8.44 -17.50 0.90
N GLY A 18 -7.38 -18.28 1.13
CA GLY A 18 -6.79 -19.19 0.15
C GLY A 18 -6.19 -18.50 -1.08
N TYR A 19 -6.18 -17.16 -1.14
CA TYR A 19 -5.61 -16.40 -2.25
C TYR A 19 -4.14 -16.08 -1.97
N PRO A 20 -3.21 -16.47 -2.85
CA PRO A 20 -1.81 -16.06 -2.77
C PRO A 20 -1.70 -14.52 -2.79
N GLY A 21 -0.94 -13.95 -1.86
CA GLY A 21 -0.80 -12.49 -1.74
C GLY A 21 -1.93 -11.80 -0.97
N ALA A 22 -2.85 -12.54 -0.36
CA ALA A 22 -3.85 -11.93 0.52
C ALA A 22 -3.23 -11.32 1.79
N PHE A 23 -3.88 -10.27 2.31
CA PHE A 23 -3.45 -9.64 3.54
C PHE A 23 -3.36 -10.62 4.71
N PRO A 24 -2.37 -10.45 5.60
CA PRO A 24 -2.30 -11.21 6.84
C PRO A 24 -3.54 -10.99 7.72
N GLY A 25 -3.95 -12.06 8.40
CA GLY A 25 -5.09 -12.04 9.30
C GLY A 25 -4.89 -11.03 10.44
N GLY A 26 -5.86 -10.14 10.63
CA GLY A 26 -5.78 -9.08 11.66
C GLY A 26 -5.12 -7.78 11.21
N LEU A 27 -4.55 -7.72 10.00
CA LEU A 27 -3.94 -6.48 9.47
C LEU A 27 -4.93 -5.32 9.42
N ILE A 28 -6.09 -5.55 8.80
CA ILE A 28 -7.09 -4.50 8.59
C ILE A 28 -7.63 -3.94 9.91
N PRO A 29 -8.02 -4.76 10.92
CA PRO A 29 -8.35 -4.26 12.26
C PRO A 29 -7.27 -3.38 12.89
N MET A 30 -5.99 -3.71 12.72
CA MET A 30 -4.89 -2.93 13.28
C MET A 30 -4.71 -1.58 12.56
N ILE A 31 -4.84 -1.57 11.23
CA ILE A 31 -4.83 -0.35 10.43
C ILE A 31 -6.01 0.56 10.82
N LYS A 32 -7.22 0.00 10.93
CA LYS A 32 -8.44 0.73 11.32
C LYS A 32 -8.29 1.50 12.64
N LYS A 33 -7.56 0.95 13.60
CA LYS A 33 -7.32 1.58 14.92
C LYS A 33 -6.42 2.83 14.86
N LYS A 34 -5.67 3.05 13.78
CA LYS A 34 -4.60 4.08 13.74
C LYS A 34 -4.63 4.98 12.50
N TRP A 35 -4.84 4.39 11.34
CA TRP A 35 -4.66 5.04 10.04
C TRP A 35 -5.82 4.64 9.13
N TRP A 36 -6.99 5.19 9.41
CA TRP A 36 -8.20 4.93 8.64
C TRP A 36 -8.68 6.20 7.93
N GLY A 37 -9.34 6.02 6.80
CA GLY A 37 -9.96 7.09 6.01
C GLY A 37 -11.39 6.73 5.63
N GLN A 38 -12.14 7.71 5.12
CA GLN A 38 -13.51 7.51 4.66
C GLN A 38 -13.54 7.08 3.19
N LYS A 39 -12.74 7.71 2.32
CA LYS A 39 -12.60 7.41 0.89
C LYS A 39 -11.31 6.61 0.66
N ARG A 40 -11.46 5.28 0.77
CA ARG A 40 -10.34 4.33 0.78
C ARG A 40 -10.11 3.71 -0.59
N LEU A 41 -8.84 3.62 -0.97
CA LEU A 41 -8.38 2.96 -2.19
C LEU A 41 -7.43 1.81 -1.83
N TRP A 42 -7.68 0.64 -2.41
CA TRP A 42 -6.92 -0.59 -2.18
C TRP A 42 -6.31 -1.06 -3.50
N LEU A 43 -5.00 -0.91 -3.64
CA LEU A 43 -4.22 -1.33 -4.81
C LEU A 43 -3.71 -2.75 -4.64
N PHE A 44 -3.57 -3.50 -5.74
CA PHE A 44 -3.23 -4.93 -5.72
C PHE A 44 -4.20 -5.71 -4.83
N SER A 45 -5.49 -5.36 -4.95
CA SER A 45 -6.50 -5.78 -3.97
C SER A 45 -6.73 -7.29 -3.95
N GLY A 46 -6.36 -8.03 -5.00
CA GLY A 46 -6.60 -9.45 -5.07
C GLY A 46 -8.08 -9.76 -4.87
N LYS A 47 -8.39 -10.71 -3.97
CA LYS A 47 -9.76 -11.01 -3.55
C LYS A 47 -10.31 -10.13 -2.42
N PHE A 48 -9.53 -9.16 -1.92
CA PHE A 48 -9.98 -8.30 -0.83
C PHE A 48 -11.21 -7.48 -1.24
N LYS A 49 -12.14 -7.29 -0.30
CA LYS A 49 -13.33 -6.46 -0.46
C LYS A 49 -13.47 -5.52 0.73
N ASP A 50 -13.83 -4.28 0.43
CA ASP A 50 -14.21 -3.27 1.40
C ASP A 50 -15.50 -2.61 0.91
N SER A 51 -16.61 -2.86 1.60
CA SER A 51 -17.95 -2.35 1.23
C SER A 51 -18.02 -0.84 1.02
N SER A 52 -17.13 -0.06 1.65
CA SER A 52 -17.07 1.40 1.53
C SER A 52 -15.72 1.89 1.00
N GLY A 53 -14.97 1.02 0.34
CA GLY A 53 -13.70 1.33 -0.31
C GLY A 53 -13.70 0.91 -1.79
N ILE A 54 -12.75 1.45 -2.54
CA ILE A 54 -12.53 1.13 -3.95
C ILE A 54 -11.39 0.12 -4.02
N THR A 55 -11.64 -1.03 -4.63
CA THR A 55 -10.61 -2.06 -4.87
C THR A 55 -10.12 -1.98 -6.32
N VAL A 56 -8.81 -1.98 -6.49
CA VAL A 56 -8.12 -1.93 -7.78
C VAL A 56 -7.26 -3.16 -7.94
N ASP A 57 -7.38 -3.80 -9.08
CA ASP A 57 -6.50 -4.89 -9.51
C ASP A 57 -6.44 -4.94 -11.03
N ILE A 58 -5.35 -5.47 -11.60
CA ILE A 58 -5.25 -5.65 -13.05
C ILE A 58 -5.99 -6.92 -13.52
N LYS A 59 -6.16 -7.89 -12.62
CA LYS A 59 -6.82 -9.17 -12.89
C LYS A 59 -8.34 -9.07 -12.78
N LYS A 60 -9.02 -9.05 -13.92
CA LYS A 60 -10.47 -8.98 -14.03
C LYS A 60 -11.18 -10.11 -13.27
N GLU A 61 -10.60 -11.31 -13.26
CA GLU A 61 -11.14 -12.51 -12.62
C GLU A 61 -11.26 -12.39 -11.09
N LEU A 62 -10.52 -11.46 -10.47
CA LEU A 62 -10.59 -11.16 -9.04
C LEU A 62 -11.75 -10.22 -8.69
N LYS A 63 -12.44 -9.73 -9.72
CA LYS A 63 -13.62 -8.85 -9.66
C LYS A 63 -13.36 -7.58 -8.82
N PRO A 64 -12.26 -6.83 -9.05
CA PRO A 64 -12.05 -5.54 -8.38
C PRO A 64 -13.15 -4.56 -8.79
N LEU A 65 -13.37 -3.50 -8.00
CA LEU A 65 -14.31 -2.45 -8.39
C LEU A 65 -13.80 -1.68 -9.63
N VAL A 66 -12.48 -1.54 -9.76
CA VAL A 66 -11.82 -0.90 -10.90
C VAL A 66 -10.70 -1.82 -11.41
N ILE A 67 -10.71 -2.10 -12.72
CA ILE A 67 -9.65 -2.84 -13.38
C ILE A 67 -8.65 -1.84 -13.95
N ALA A 68 -7.44 -1.77 -13.38
CA ALA A 68 -6.43 -0.80 -13.81
C ALA A 68 -4.99 -1.21 -13.42
N ASN A 69 -4.02 -0.66 -14.15
CA ASN A 69 -2.62 -0.72 -13.75
C ASN A 69 -2.38 0.28 -12.59
N CYS A 70 -1.83 -0.21 -11.47
CA CYS A 70 -1.57 0.63 -10.29
C CYS A 70 -0.42 1.63 -10.48
N GLU A 71 0.35 1.54 -11.57
CA GLU A 71 1.33 2.55 -11.99
C GLU A 71 0.71 3.74 -12.74
N ASN A 72 -0.57 3.67 -13.10
CA ASN A 72 -1.32 4.74 -13.75
C ASN A 72 -2.81 4.66 -13.38
N LEU A 73 -3.17 5.29 -12.27
CA LEU A 73 -4.48 5.18 -11.65
C LEU A 73 -5.51 6.09 -12.32
N PRO A 74 -6.71 5.58 -12.66
CA PRO A 74 -7.78 6.36 -13.30
C PRO A 74 -8.58 7.22 -12.30
N PHE A 75 -7.91 7.81 -11.30
CA PHE A 75 -8.54 8.67 -10.31
C PHE A 75 -7.99 10.09 -10.39
N LYS A 76 -8.85 11.06 -10.07
CA LYS A 76 -8.44 12.46 -9.94
C LYS A 76 -7.43 12.61 -8.81
N SER A 77 -6.49 13.55 -8.98
CA SER A 77 -5.57 13.94 -7.91
C SER A 77 -6.34 14.38 -6.66
N ASN A 78 -5.81 14.10 -5.47
CA ASN A 78 -6.38 14.51 -4.18
C ASN A 78 -7.85 14.08 -3.93
N SER A 79 -8.31 12.96 -4.49
CA SER A 79 -9.70 12.50 -4.36
C SER A 79 -9.94 11.47 -3.26
N LEU A 80 -8.88 10.85 -2.73
CA LEU A 80 -8.91 9.80 -1.71
C LEU A 80 -8.30 10.29 -0.39
N ASP A 81 -8.70 9.75 0.75
CA ASP A 81 -8.08 10.08 2.05
C ASP A 81 -7.32 8.92 2.70
N PHE A 82 -7.32 7.77 2.02
CA PHE A 82 -6.58 6.59 2.39
C PHE A 82 -6.26 5.81 1.11
N VAL A 83 -4.98 5.46 0.93
CA VAL A 83 -4.51 4.64 -0.18
C VAL A 83 -3.60 3.56 0.38
N MET A 84 -3.91 2.29 0.12
CA MET A 84 -3.10 1.16 0.56
C MET A 84 -2.68 0.28 -0.61
N ALA A 85 -1.42 -0.15 -0.63
CA ALA A 85 -0.91 -1.10 -1.62
C ALA A 85 -0.14 -2.23 -0.95
N ASP A 86 -0.27 -3.43 -1.53
CA ASP A 86 0.49 -4.65 -1.21
C ASP A 86 0.88 -5.35 -2.52
N PRO A 87 1.80 -4.75 -3.29
CA PRO A 87 2.22 -5.29 -4.58
C PRO A 87 2.98 -6.61 -4.41
N PRO A 88 3.26 -7.35 -5.51
CA PRO A 88 4.28 -8.39 -5.52
C PRO A 88 5.59 -7.87 -4.93
N TYR A 89 6.37 -8.73 -4.28
CA TYR A 89 7.64 -8.30 -3.66
C TYR A 89 8.88 -8.60 -4.50
N SER A 90 8.74 -9.29 -5.63
CA SER A 90 9.84 -9.61 -6.55
C SER A 90 9.35 -9.84 -7.99
N LYS A 91 10.29 -9.96 -8.93
CA LYS A 91 10.01 -10.34 -10.33
C LYS A 91 9.34 -11.71 -10.40
N GLU A 92 9.83 -12.67 -9.64
CA GLU A 92 9.30 -14.04 -9.60
C GLU A 92 7.87 -14.05 -9.05
N GLU A 93 7.60 -13.29 -7.99
CA GLU A 93 6.25 -13.16 -7.44
C GLU A 93 5.30 -12.47 -8.43
N SER A 94 5.77 -11.43 -9.13
CA SER A 94 4.98 -10.74 -10.15
C SER A 94 4.60 -11.66 -11.31
N MET A 95 5.55 -12.44 -11.82
CA MET A 95 5.28 -13.44 -12.86
C MET A 95 4.31 -14.52 -12.36
N LYS A 96 4.48 -15.04 -11.14
CA LYS A 96 3.60 -16.07 -10.59
C LYS A 96 2.18 -15.57 -10.32
N LEU A 97 2.04 -14.38 -9.74
CA LEU A 97 0.76 -13.85 -9.31
C LEU A 97 -0.01 -13.17 -10.45
N TYR A 98 0.70 -12.53 -11.39
CA TYR A 98 0.09 -11.66 -12.40
C TYR A 98 0.45 -12.02 -13.84
N ASP A 99 1.48 -12.85 -14.06
CA ASP A 99 2.09 -13.07 -15.39
C ASP A 99 2.53 -11.76 -16.06
N LEU A 100 3.10 -10.86 -15.24
CA LEU A 100 3.52 -9.53 -15.65
C LEU A 100 4.90 -9.17 -15.09
N PRO A 101 5.65 -8.29 -15.78
CA PRO A 101 6.88 -7.72 -15.25
C PRO A 101 6.69 -7.11 -13.86
N TYR A 102 7.77 -7.10 -13.08
CA TYR A 102 7.74 -6.50 -11.75
C TYR A 102 7.33 -5.03 -11.81
N VAL A 103 6.40 -4.66 -10.92
CA VAL A 103 5.88 -3.31 -10.84
C VAL A 103 6.98 -2.29 -10.55
N ASN A 104 6.89 -1.14 -11.22
CA ASN A 104 7.64 0.03 -10.86
C ASN A 104 7.10 0.63 -9.55
N VAL A 105 7.74 0.27 -8.44
CA VAL A 105 7.39 0.71 -7.08
C VAL A 105 7.39 2.24 -6.97
N ILE A 106 8.32 2.94 -7.64
CA ILE A 106 8.41 4.40 -7.60
C ILE A 106 7.17 5.02 -8.26
N LYS A 107 6.80 4.58 -9.47
CA LYS A 107 5.59 5.05 -10.16
C LYS A 107 4.34 4.77 -9.33
N THR A 108 4.22 3.56 -8.79
CA THR A 108 3.09 3.17 -7.94
C THR A 108 2.95 4.10 -6.74
N ILE A 109 4.04 4.37 -6.00
CA ILE A 109 4.00 5.26 -4.84
C ILE A 109 3.67 6.69 -5.25
N ASN A 110 4.19 7.19 -6.38
CA ASN A 110 3.85 8.52 -6.89
C ASN A 110 2.36 8.63 -7.22
N GLU A 111 1.77 7.59 -7.83
CA GLU A 111 0.33 7.54 -8.08
C GLU A 111 -0.48 7.50 -6.78
N MET A 112 -0.04 6.72 -5.79
CA MET A 112 -0.66 6.72 -4.46
C MET A 112 -0.63 8.13 -3.82
N ILE A 113 0.50 8.83 -3.93
CA ILE A 113 0.64 10.21 -3.44
C ILE A 113 -0.26 11.14 -4.23
N ARG A 114 -0.33 11.03 -5.56
CA ARG A 114 -1.12 11.90 -6.43
C ARG A 114 -2.60 11.83 -6.09
N VAL A 115 -3.16 10.62 -6.01
CA VAL A 115 -4.60 10.42 -5.76
C VAL A 115 -5.00 10.67 -4.30
N CYS A 116 -4.06 10.51 -3.35
CA CYS A 116 -4.29 10.82 -1.95
C CYS A 116 -4.36 12.34 -1.73
N LYS A 117 -5.31 12.80 -0.92
CA LYS A 117 -5.50 14.20 -0.57
C LYS A 117 -4.56 14.62 0.58
N PRO A 118 -4.24 15.92 0.72
CA PRO A 118 -3.51 16.42 1.88
C PRO A 118 -4.16 16.00 3.19
N GLY A 119 -3.34 15.61 4.17
CA GLY A 119 -3.78 15.05 5.45
C GLY A 119 -4.16 13.58 5.42
N GLY A 120 -4.37 12.98 4.23
CA GLY A 120 -4.70 11.58 4.04
C GLY A 120 -3.53 10.63 4.29
N TYR A 121 -3.87 9.34 4.42
CA TYR A 121 -2.92 8.27 4.73
C TYR A 121 -2.53 7.47 3.49
N ILE A 122 -1.24 7.12 3.41
CA ILE A 122 -0.68 6.28 2.37
C ILE A 122 0.02 5.12 3.06
N LEU A 123 -0.43 3.90 2.80
CA LEU A 123 0.04 2.68 3.43
C LEU A 123 0.67 1.77 2.38
N PHE A 124 1.90 1.34 2.60
CA PHE A 124 2.62 0.49 1.66
C PHE A 124 3.17 -0.72 2.40
N LEU A 125 2.63 -1.90 2.09
CA LEU A 125 3.10 -3.16 2.63
C LEU A 125 4.09 -3.79 1.64
N HIS A 126 5.34 -3.96 2.06
CA HIS A 126 6.39 -4.51 1.20
C HIS A 126 7.56 -5.07 2.02
N ARG A 127 8.47 -5.79 1.38
CA ARG A 127 9.81 -6.10 1.95
C ARG A 127 10.79 -4.91 1.93
N LEU A 128 10.39 -3.79 1.34
CA LEU A 128 11.19 -2.57 1.20
C LEU A 128 10.52 -1.45 2.01
N VAL A 129 11.32 -0.60 2.63
CA VAL A 129 10.84 0.66 3.24
C VAL A 129 11.19 1.79 2.27
N PRO A 130 10.23 2.30 1.49
CA PRO A 130 10.52 3.17 0.35
C PRO A 130 11.21 4.50 0.70
N GLN A 131 11.20 4.91 1.98
CA GLN A 131 11.93 6.08 2.44
C GLN A 131 13.46 5.90 2.46
N VAL A 132 13.94 4.65 2.47
CA VAL A 132 15.36 4.24 2.52
C VAL A 132 15.80 3.62 1.18
N PHE A 133 14.91 3.56 0.19
CA PHE A 133 15.22 2.99 -1.11
C PHE A 133 15.99 4.00 -1.99
N PRO A 134 17.16 3.64 -2.54
CA PRO A 134 17.92 4.53 -3.43
C PRO A 134 17.08 5.00 -4.62
N GLY A 135 17.06 6.31 -4.88
CA GLY A 135 16.34 6.91 -6.00
C GLY A 135 14.86 7.24 -5.74
N LEU A 136 14.27 6.79 -4.63
CA LEU A 136 12.92 7.20 -4.25
C LEU A 136 12.98 8.38 -3.26
N ARG A 137 12.87 9.59 -3.81
CA ARG A 137 12.57 10.77 -3.00
C ARG A 137 11.06 10.85 -2.83
N LEU A 138 10.56 10.26 -1.74
CA LEU A 138 9.23 10.62 -1.25
C LEU A 138 9.16 12.15 -1.23
N SER A 139 8.17 12.71 -1.93
CA SER A 139 8.09 14.16 -2.12
C SER A 139 8.18 14.89 -0.78
N LYS A 140 8.67 16.14 -0.78
CA LYS A 140 8.69 17.01 0.42
C LYS A 140 7.30 17.09 1.09
N ASP A 141 6.27 16.76 0.32
CA ASP A 141 4.86 16.72 0.67
C ASP A 141 4.41 15.45 1.38
N THR A 142 5.31 14.53 1.74
CA THR A 142 4.94 13.36 2.55
C THR A 142 5.75 13.28 3.83
N ASN A 143 5.11 12.84 4.90
CA ASN A 143 5.76 12.57 6.18
C ASN A 143 5.62 11.10 6.52
N CYS A 144 6.75 10.40 6.71
CA CYS A 144 6.71 9.05 7.28
C CYS A 144 6.27 9.13 8.74
N MET A 145 5.20 8.41 9.04
CA MET A 145 4.55 8.37 10.34
C MET A 145 4.85 7.08 11.08
N ALA A 146 5.01 5.98 10.34
CA ALA A 146 5.30 4.70 10.94
C ALA A 146 6.01 3.72 10.00
N VAL A 147 6.77 2.82 10.60
CA VAL A 147 7.28 1.60 9.96
C VAL A 147 7.03 0.44 10.92
N ILE A 148 6.30 -0.57 10.46
CA ILE A 148 5.87 -1.70 11.29
C ILE A 148 6.32 -3.01 10.64
N GLY A 149 7.09 -3.82 11.37
CA GLY A 149 7.40 -5.18 10.94
C GLY A 149 6.16 -6.07 11.09
N ILE A 150 5.89 -6.93 10.11
CA ILE A 150 4.74 -7.82 10.08
C ILE A 150 5.20 -9.23 9.73
N PHE A 151 4.98 -10.15 10.65
CA PHE A 151 5.17 -11.59 10.43
C PHE A 151 3.89 -12.35 10.77
N THR A 152 3.72 -13.54 10.19
CA THR A 152 2.50 -14.34 10.35
C THR A 152 2.70 -15.68 11.03
N ILE A 153 3.92 -16.22 10.93
CA ILE A 153 4.32 -17.49 11.53
C ILE A 153 5.73 -17.25 12.05
N SER A 154 5.96 -17.53 13.34
CA SER A 154 7.24 -17.22 14.01
C SER A 154 8.45 -17.94 13.40
N GLY A 155 8.24 -19.04 12.67
CA GLY A 155 9.28 -19.79 11.96
C GLY A 155 9.49 -19.42 10.49
N MET A 156 8.72 -18.47 9.92
CA MET A 156 8.94 -18.01 8.56
C MET A 156 10.06 -16.97 8.50
N SER A 157 10.96 -17.10 7.52
CA SER A 157 12.09 -16.18 7.31
C SER A 157 11.69 -14.81 6.75
N ASN A 158 10.43 -14.64 6.33
CA ASN A 158 9.95 -13.42 5.67
C ASN A 158 9.15 -12.51 6.62
N ILE A 159 9.75 -11.37 6.98
CA ILE A 159 9.05 -10.25 7.60
C ILE A 159 8.74 -9.18 6.53
N ARG A 160 7.51 -8.68 6.54
CA ARG A 160 7.08 -7.53 5.70
C ARG A 160 7.16 -6.25 6.53
N ALA A 161 7.30 -5.11 5.87
CA ALA A 161 7.23 -3.80 6.47
C ALA A 161 6.00 -3.05 5.96
N LEU A 162 5.11 -2.67 6.87
CA LEU A 162 4.08 -1.68 6.59
C LEU A 162 4.67 -0.28 6.84
N SER A 163 4.85 0.46 5.76
CA SER A 163 5.25 1.87 5.81
C SER A 163 4.02 2.75 5.73
N VAL A 164 3.92 3.73 6.62
CA VAL A 164 2.77 4.64 6.71
C VAL A 164 3.24 6.07 6.52
N TYR A 165 2.64 6.75 5.56
CA TYR A 165 2.89 8.15 5.26
C TYR A 165 1.62 8.98 5.42
N ARG A 166 1.82 10.26 5.75
CA ARG A 166 0.76 11.27 5.70
C ARG A 166 1.13 12.33 4.69
N LYS A 167 0.26 12.60 3.72
CA LYS A 167 0.46 13.66 2.74
C LYS A 167 0.26 15.02 3.43
N LYS A 168 1.10 16.01 3.12
CA LYS A 168 1.12 17.35 3.72
C LYS A 168 0.42 18.38 2.84
N ASN A 169 0.85 18.46 1.58
CA ASN A 169 0.43 19.49 0.63
C ASN A 169 -0.24 18.84 -0.58
N THR A 170 -1.02 19.63 -1.32
CA THR A 170 -1.37 19.26 -2.69
C THR A 170 -0.08 19.13 -3.49
N LEU A 171 0.01 18.15 -4.39
CA LEU A 171 1.06 18.22 -5.40
C LEU A 171 0.72 19.46 -6.23
N GLU A 172 1.51 20.52 -6.11
CA GLU A 172 1.42 21.61 -7.09
C GLU A 172 1.64 20.96 -8.45
N GLU A 173 0.71 21.19 -9.37
CA GLU A 173 0.85 20.75 -10.75
C GLU A 173 2.09 21.46 -11.29
N PHE A 174 3.22 20.76 -11.28
CA PHE A 174 4.40 21.19 -12.02
C PHE A 174 4.03 21.09 -13.50
N ILE A 175 3.49 22.20 -14.01
CA ILE A 175 3.48 22.56 -15.43
C ILE A 175 4.94 22.81 -15.85
#